data_AF-A0A2K9FHD1-F1
#
_entry.id   AF-A0A2K9FHD1-F1
#
_cell.length_a   1.000
_cell.length_b   1.000
_cell.length_c   1.000
_cell.angle_alpha   90.00
_cell.angle_beta   90.00
_cell.angle_gamma   90.00
#
_symmetry.space_group_name_H-M   'P 1'
#
loop_
_entity.id
_entity.type
_entity.pdbx_description
1 polymer ?
#
loop_
_entity_poly.entity_id
_entity_poly.type
_entity_poly.pdbx_seq_one_letter_code
_entity_poly.pdbx_strand_id
1 'polypeptide(L)'
;MPGRETGRPDAGGGRGRRRDLRSRPFPGVALEQAGGQAEILRELRTWAEHEAEDAIEWYLNDKRLKRRGSRAISALTILLAVAGTLIPLASVISGGPPQGWGYVLLALAAGCKGFDHFFGLSSGWMRDITAAQALRAELNDFRMAWAAEQLRAADGTAPAAGGPLDPAALERRLALLTSLVEAVRRQVESETAEWLSEFRATAQQLQDNAAPPPGAGA
;
A
#
# COMPACT_ATOMS: atom_id res chain seq x y z
N MET A 1 44.84 -30.38 -20.84
CA MET A 1 43.78 -29.69 -21.62
C MET A 1 42.69 -29.25 -20.66
N PRO A 2 42.67 -27.97 -20.25
CA PRO A 2 41.69 -27.45 -19.30
C PRO A 2 40.43 -26.98 -20.05
N GLY A 3 39.26 -27.10 -19.42
CA GLY A 3 38.05 -26.45 -19.92
C GLY A 3 36.77 -27.14 -19.49
N ARG A 4 36.12 -26.59 -18.46
CA ARG A 4 34.81 -25.96 -18.61
C ARG A 4 34.38 -25.33 -17.30
N GLU A 5 34.37 -24.01 -17.33
CA GLU A 5 33.64 -23.13 -16.44
C GLU A 5 32.16 -23.52 -16.45
N THR A 6 31.60 -23.91 -15.31
CA THR A 6 30.14 -23.87 -15.13
C THR A 6 29.80 -22.53 -14.50
N GLY A 7 29.38 -21.62 -15.38
CA GLY A 7 28.92 -20.28 -15.06
C GLY A 7 27.88 -20.31 -13.94
N ARG A 8 28.19 -19.51 -12.92
CA ARG A 8 27.25 -19.06 -11.90
C ARG A 8 26.22 -18.16 -12.58
N PRO A 9 24.90 -18.42 -12.49
CA PRO A 9 23.96 -17.43 -12.95
C PRO A 9 23.97 -16.25 -11.98
N ASP A 10 24.66 -15.17 -12.38
CA ASP A 10 24.35 -13.82 -11.95
C ASP A 10 22.90 -13.52 -12.33
N ALA A 11 22.00 -13.58 -11.34
CA ALA A 11 20.65 -13.04 -11.46
C ALA A 11 20.58 -11.69 -10.73
N GLY A 12 21.45 -10.76 -11.14
CA GLY A 12 21.22 -9.34 -10.93
C GLY A 12 20.24 -8.82 -11.97
N GLY A 13 19.11 -8.25 -11.53
CA GLY A 13 18.26 -7.42 -12.41
C GLY A 13 16.78 -7.75 -12.38
N GLY A 14 16.11 -7.44 -11.27
CA GLY A 14 14.64 -7.43 -11.18
C GLY A 14 14.12 -6.13 -10.59
N ARG A 15 14.51 -4.97 -11.16
CA ARG A 15 13.88 -3.69 -10.80
C ARG A 15 12.40 -3.75 -11.17
N GLY A 16 11.54 -3.63 -10.16
CA GLY A 16 10.21 -3.02 -10.31
C GLY A 16 9.18 -3.78 -11.14
N ARG A 17 9.03 -5.09 -10.96
CA ARG A 17 7.73 -5.72 -11.29
C ARG A 17 6.71 -5.18 -10.30
N ARG A 18 5.84 -4.29 -10.78
CA ARG A 18 4.59 -3.83 -10.18
C ARG A 18 4.05 -4.90 -9.22
N ARG A 19 4.34 -4.75 -7.93
CA ARG A 19 3.96 -5.72 -6.91
C ARG A 19 2.49 -5.47 -6.62
N ASP A 20 1.61 -6.29 -7.17
CA ASP A 20 0.33 -6.53 -6.49
C ASP A 20 0.65 -7.01 -5.07
N LEU A 21 -0.20 -6.70 -4.09
CA LEU A 21 -0.18 -7.32 -2.75
C LEU A 21 -0.38 -8.83 -2.93
N ARG A 22 0.71 -9.55 -3.21
CA ARG A 22 0.72 -11.01 -3.26
C ARG A 22 1.31 -11.50 -1.95
N SER A 23 0.56 -12.34 -1.26
CA SER A 23 1.06 -13.12 -0.14
C SER A 23 2.36 -13.80 -0.55
N ARG A 24 3.39 -13.64 0.28
CA ARG A 24 4.71 -14.18 -0.01
C ARG A 24 4.60 -15.71 0.00
N PRO A 25 5.22 -16.44 -0.95
CA PRO A 25 5.14 -17.90 -0.94
C PRO A 25 5.69 -18.43 0.38
N PHE A 26 4.98 -19.41 0.96
CA PHE A 26 5.37 -20.05 2.22
C PHE A 26 6.78 -20.66 2.09
N PRO A 27 7.67 -20.53 3.09
CA PRO A 27 9.08 -20.86 2.96
C PRO A 27 9.35 -22.37 3.10
N GLY A 28 8.57 -23.23 2.44
CA GLY A 28 8.63 -24.70 2.61
C GLY A 28 10.04 -25.28 2.43
N VAL A 29 10.74 -24.87 1.37
CA VAL A 29 12.11 -25.34 1.09
C VAL A 29 13.15 -24.94 2.14
N ALA A 30 12.97 -23.78 2.79
CA ALA A 30 13.87 -23.32 3.84
C ALA A 30 13.60 -24.05 5.17
N LEU A 31 12.33 -24.37 5.44
CA LEU A 31 11.93 -25.16 6.61
C LEU A 31 12.41 -26.61 6.50
N GLU A 32 12.39 -27.20 5.30
CA GLU A 32 12.91 -28.55 5.05
C GLU A 32 14.44 -28.63 5.26
N GLN A 33 15.17 -27.54 5.01
CA GLN A 33 16.62 -27.46 5.19
C GLN A 33 17.02 -27.09 6.64
N ALA A 34 16.08 -26.64 7.46
CA ALA A 34 16.35 -26.22 8.81
C ALA A 34 16.70 -27.43 9.70
N GLY A 35 17.88 -27.37 10.32
CA GLY A 35 18.42 -28.48 11.11
C GLY A 35 17.76 -28.71 12.49
N GLY A 36 16.79 -27.88 12.89
CA GLY A 36 16.11 -27.99 14.19
C GLY A 36 14.96 -27.01 14.40
N GLN A 37 14.16 -27.22 15.46
CA GLN A 37 12.94 -26.44 15.75
C GLN A 37 13.20 -24.94 15.90
N ALA A 38 14.30 -24.55 16.55
CA ALA A 38 14.66 -23.14 16.71
C ALA A 38 14.93 -22.46 15.36
N GLU A 39 15.52 -23.19 14.42
CA GLU A 39 15.84 -22.69 13.09
C GLU A 39 14.59 -22.58 12.21
N ILE A 40 13.69 -23.57 12.28
CA ILE A 40 12.37 -23.54 11.65
C ILE A 40 11.59 -22.30 12.12
N LEU A 41 11.56 -22.05 13.44
CA LEU A 41 10.88 -20.87 14.00
C LEU A 41 11.52 -19.56 13.57
N ARG A 42 12.85 -19.52 13.43
CA ARG A 42 13.57 -18.33 12.93
C ARG A 42 13.17 -18.03 11.48
N GLU A 43 13.15 -19.04 10.62
CA GLU A 43 12.73 -18.89 9.22
C GLU A 43 11.27 -18.47 9.09
N LEU A 44 10.36 -19.07 9.88
CA LEU A 44 8.95 -18.66 9.92
C LEU A 44 8.78 -17.22 10.39
N ARG A 45 9.51 -16.80 11.42
CA ARG A 45 9.52 -15.41 11.89
C ARG A 45 10.00 -14.47 10.80
N THR A 46 11.15 -14.75 10.20
CA THR A 46 11.72 -13.90 9.14
C THR A 46 10.78 -13.80 7.94
N TRP A 47 10.10 -14.89 7.57
CA TRP A 47 9.09 -14.86 6.53
C TRP A 47 7.89 -13.98 6.91
N ALA A 48 7.33 -14.13 8.11
CA ALA A 48 6.16 -13.37 8.57
C ALA A 48 6.47 -11.87 8.76
N GLU A 49 7.64 -11.53 9.31
CA GLU A 49 8.09 -10.14 9.43
C GLU A 49 8.23 -9.49 8.05
N HIS A 50 8.84 -10.19 7.09
CA HIS A 50 8.96 -9.67 5.74
C HIS A 50 7.61 -9.54 5.02
N GLU A 51 6.66 -10.46 5.22
CA GLU A 51 5.32 -10.34 4.63
C GLU A 51 4.61 -9.07 5.13
N ALA A 52 4.69 -8.79 6.44
CA ALA A 52 4.17 -7.56 7.01
C ALA A 52 4.91 -6.31 6.47
N GLU A 53 6.24 -6.35 6.37
CA GLU A 53 7.04 -5.24 5.84
C GLU A 53 6.77 -4.97 4.35
N ASP A 54 6.69 -6.02 3.52
CA ASP A 54 6.34 -5.92 2.11
C ASP A 54 4.94 -5.31 1.94
N ALA A 55 3.97 -5.68 2.81
CA ALA A 55 2.64 -5.08 2.83
C ALA A 55 2.68 -3.59 3.22
N ILE A 56 3.40 -3.23 4.28
CA ILE A 56 3.60 -1.83 4.71
C ILE A 56 4.26 -1.02 3.58
N GLU A 57 5.30 -1.55 2.95
CA GLU A 57 5.97 -0.87 1.84
C GLU A 57 5.02 -0.71 0.65
N TRP A 58 4.22 -1.73 0.32
CA TRP A 58 3.22 -1.63 -0.75
C TRP A 58 2.26 -0.46 -0.52
N TYR A 59 1.66 -0.36 0.68
CA TYR A 59 0.76 0.74 1.05
C TYR A 59 1.42 2.12 0.93
N LEU A 60 2.72 2.20 1.21
CA LEU A 60 3.48 3.45 1.13
C LEU A 60 3.98 3.78 -0.29
N ASN A 61 4.27 2.78 -1.12
CA ASN A 61 4.95 2.93 -2.41
C ASN A 61 3.97 3.06 -3.60
N ASP A 62 2.81 2.37 -3.58
CA ASP A 62 1.75 2.53 -4.59
C ASP A 62 1.35 4.00 -4.76
N LYS A 63 1.43 4.78 -3.68
CA LYS A 63 0.95 6.17 -3.65
C LYS A 63 1.99 7.25 -3.92
N ARG A 64 3.29 6.94 -4.04
CA ARG A 64 4.31 7.93 -4.46
C ARG A 64 4.14 8.36 -5.91
N LEU A 65 3.71 7.45 -6.78
CA LEU A 65 3.42 7.72 -8.19
C LEU A 65 2.13 8.54 -8.35
N LYS A 66 1.08 8.21 -7.58
CA LYS A 66 -0.18 9.00 -7.53
C LYS A 66 0.05 10.43 -7.01
N ARG A 67 0.92 10.61 -6.01
CA ARG A 67 1.32 11.94 -5.47
C ARG A 67 2.08 12.81 -6.48
N ARG A 68 2.96 12.21 -7.29
CA ARG A 68 3.65 12.93 -8.38
C ARG A 68 2.68 13.34 -9.48
N GLY A 69 1.73 12.47 -9.82
CA GLY A 69 0.63 12.77 -10.74
C GLY A 69 -0.22 13.95 -10.27
N SER A 70 -0.73 13.91 -9.02
CA SER A 70 -1.54 15.00 -8.46
C SER A 70 -0.76 16.32 -8.42
N ARG A 71 0.49 16.33 -7.95
CA ARG A 71 1.31 17.56 -7.95
C ARG A 71 1.58 18.11 -9.35
N ALA A 72 1.78 17.25 -10.34
CA ALA A 72 1.92 17.66 -11.73
C ALA A 72 0.62 18.28 -12.25
N ILE A 73 -0.54 17.71 -11.91
CA ILE A 73 -1.86 18.25 -12.27
C ILE A 73 -2.12 19.58 -11.55
N SER A 74 -1.81 19.71 -10.27
CA SER A 74 -1.96 20.97 -9.53
C SER A 74 -1.03 22.05 -10.07
N ALA A 75 0.23 21.72 -10.39
CA ALA A 75 1.15 22.65 -11.03
C ALA A 75 0.65 23.08 -12.42
N LEU A 76 0.13 22.14 -13.21
CA LEU A 76 -0.51 22.41 -14.50
C LEU A 76 -1.73 23.33 -14.33
N THR A 77 -2.56 23.08 -13.31
CA THR A 77 -3.73 23.93 -12.98
C THR A 77 -3.33 25.37 -12.71
N ILE A 78 -2.28 25.58 -11.91
CA ILE A 78 -1.77 26.92 -11.58
C ILE A 78 -1.22 27.59 -12.83
N LEU A 79 -0.43 26.86 -13.64
CA LEU A 79 0.12 27.38 -14.90
C LEU A 79 -0.99 27.79 -15.88
N LEU A 80 -2.04 26.98 -16.03
CA LEU A 80 -3.17 27.31 -16.89
C LEU A 80 -4.01 28.45 -16.32
N ALA A 81 -4.21 28.52 -15.01
CA ALA A 81 -4.91 29.65 -14.39
C ALA A 81 -4.16 30.96 -14.62
N VAL A 82 -2.83 30.96 -14.43
CA VAL A 82 -1.96 32.12 -14.64
C VAL A 82 -1.90 32.52 -16.12
N ALA A 83 -1.76 31.56 -17.04
CA ALA A 83 -1.81 31.84 -18.47
C ALA A 83 -3.19 32.37 -18.90
N GLY A 84 -4.27 31.81 -18.34
CA GLY A 84 -5.65 32.19 -18.61
C GLY A 84 -6.02 33.60 -18.13
N THR A 85 -5.33 34.14 -17.13
CA THR A 85 -5.49 35.53 -16.69
C THR A 85 -4.55 36.49 -17.43
N LEU A 86 -3.30 36.09 -17.68
CA LEU A 86 -2.29 36.95 -18.32
C LEU A 86 -2.53 37.19 -19.82
N ILE A 87 -2.97 36.17 -20.57
CA ILE A 87 -3.22 36.29 -22.02
C ILE A 87 -4.31 37.32 -22.37
N PRO A 88 -5.51 37.29 -21.75
CA PRO A 88 -6.52 38.30 -22.03
C PRO A 88 -6.07 39.69 -21.56
N LEU A 89 -5.35 39.80 -20.43
CA LEU A 89 -4.82 41.07 -19.93
C LEU A 89 -3.79 41.70 -20.89
N ALA A 90 -2.87 40.89 -21.43
CA ALA A 90 -1.90 41.34 -22.43
C ALA A 90 -2.57 41.81 -23.73
N SER A 91 -3.62 41.11 -24.18
CA SER A 91 -4.36 41.51 -25.41
C SER A 91 -5.01 42.89 -25.28
N VAL A 92 -5.58 43.18 -24.11
CA VAL A 92 -6.22 44.48 -23.81
C VAL A 92 -5.18 45.61 -23.73
N ILE A 93 -4.02 45.37 -23.11
CA ILE A 93 -2.94 46.36 -23.01
C ILE A 93 -2.32 46.66 -24.38
N SER A 94 -2.24 45.66 -25.26
CA SER A 94 -1.71 45.81 -26.63
C SER A 94 -2.69 46.43 -27.63
N GLY A 95 -3.94 46.70 -27.22
CA GLY A 95 -4.99 47.28 -28.09
C GLY A 95 -5.58 46.33 -29.13
N GLY A 96 -5.36 45.01 -28.99
CA GLY A 96 -5.91 43.99 -29.89
C GLY A 96 -7.33 43.53 -29.51
N PRO A 97 -8.05 42.83 -30.41
CA PRO A 97 -9.36 42.26 -30.10
C PRO A 97 -9.26 41.23 -28.95
N PRO A 98 -10.29 41.11 -28.10
CA PRO A 98 -10.24 40.24 -26.92
C PRO A 98 -10.02 38.77 -27.32
N GLN A 99 -8.89 38.21 -26.88
CA GLN A 99 -8.49 36.85 -27.23
C GLN A 99 -9.21 35.83 -26.32
N GLY A 100 -10.26 35.17 -26.83
CA GLY A 100 -11.14 34.26 -26.06
C GLY A 100 -10.46 33.03 -25.43
N TRP A 101 -9.21 32.75 -25.78
CA TRP A 101 -8.41 31.64 -25.23
C TRP A 101 -8.16 31.75 -23.70
N GLY A 102 -8.23 32.94 -23.12
CA GLY A 102 -8.11 33.12 -21.66
C GLY A 102 -9.21 32.40 -20.87
N TYR A 103 -10.45 32.44 -21.36
CA TYR A 103 -11.57 31.72 -20.74
C TYR A 103 -11.45 30.21 -20.87
N VAL A 104 -10.88 29.72 -21.98
CA VAL A 104 -10.59 28.28 -22.20
C VAL A 104 -9.57 27.78 -21.19
N LEU A 105 -8.54 28.58 -20.90
CA LEU A 105 -7.53 28.26 -19.90
C LEU A 105 -8.06 28.30 -18.46
N LEU A 106 -8.96 29.25 -18.15
CA LEU A 106 -9.67 29.28 -16.86
C LEU A 106 -10.62 28.10 -16.69
N ALA A 107 -11.34 27.71 -17.74
CA ALA A 107 -12.21 26.52 -17.72
C ALA A 107 -11.39 25.24 -17.54
N LEU A 108 -10.23 25.13 -18.19
CA LEU A 108 -9.27 24.06 -17.96
C LEU A 108 -8.74 24.05 -16.52
N ALA A 109 -8.39 25.20 -15.95
CA ALA A 109 -7.93 25.29 -14.57
C ALA A 109 -9.02 24.88 -13.56
N ALA A 110 -10.25 25.33 -13.76
CA ALA A 110 -11.41 24.90 -12.97
C ALA A 110 -11.66 23.40 -13.12
N GLY A 111 -11.55 22.87 -14.35
CA GLY A 111 -11.62 21.44 -14.65
C GLY A 111 -10.54 20.64 -13.93
N CYS A 112 -9.28 21.09 -13.92
CA CYS A 112 -8.20 20.40 -13.23
C CYS A 112 -8.33 20.48 -11.69
N LYS A 113 -8.81 21.59 -11.12
CA LYS A 113 -9.11 21.70 -9.68
C LYS A 113 -10.30 20.82 -9.29
N GLY A 114 -11.34 20.79 -10.12
CA GLY A 114 -12.46 19.87 -10.00
C GLY A 114 -11.99 18.42 -10.05
N PHE A 115 -11.07 18.10 -10.96
CA PHE A 115 -10.46 16.77 -11.06
C PHE A 115 -9.66 16.39 -9.80
N ASP A 116 -8.81 17.28 -9.25
CA ASP A 116 -8.07 17.00 -8.00
C ASP A 116 -9.02 16.79 -6.79
N HIS A 117 -10.15 17.51 -6.76
CA HIS A 117 -11.18 17.38 -5.72
C HIS A 117 -12.04 16.12 -5.88
N PHE A 118 -12.53 15.84 -7.09
CA PHE A 118 -13.39 14.68 -7.40
C PHE A 118 -12.62 13.35 -7.37
N PHE A 119 -11.32 13.33 -7.64
CA PHE A 119 -10.52 12.10 -7.63
C PHE A 119 -10.09 11.61 -6.25
N GLY A 120 -10.53 12.23 -5.13
CA GLY A 120 -10.40 11.62 -3.80
C GLY A 120 -8.95 11.28 -3.40
N LEU A 121 -7.97 11.98 -3.96
CA LEU A 121 -6.55 11.67 -3.81
C LEU A 121 -6.05 11.87 -2.36
N SER A 122 -6.78 12.65 -1.55
CA SER A 122 -6.52 12.84 -0.11
C SER A 122 -7.14 11.75 0.77
N SER A 123 -8.36 11.28 0.48
CA SER A 123 -9.04 10.26 1.30
C SER A 123 -8.37 8.91 1.16
N GLY A 124 -8.08 8.51 -0.08
CA GLY A 124 -7.35 7.26 -0.33
C GLY A 124 -5.96 7.29 0.32
N TRP A 125 -5.23 8.40 0.24
CA TRP A 125 -3.88 8.48 0.82
C TRP A 125 -3.88 8.40 2.35
N MET A 126 -4.79 9.10 3.02
CA MET A 126 -4.92 9.01 4.47
C MET A 126 -5.33 7.59 4.90
N ARG A 127 -6.22 6.92 4.15
CA ARG A 127 -6.60 5.53 4.43
C ARG A 127 -5.40 4.58 4.36
N ASP A 128 -4.61 4.62 3.30
CA ASP A 128 -3.44 3.74 3.17
C ASP A 128 -2.35 4.07 4.21
N ILE A 129 -2.21 5.34 4.61
CA ILE A 129 -1.33 5.70 5.73
C ILE A 129 -1.83 5.04 7.00
N THR A 130 -3.12 5.15 7.31
CA THR A 130 -3.72 4.53 8.49
C THR A 130 -3.51 3.01 8.46
N ALA A 131 -3.72 2.36 7.32
CA ALA A 131 -3.46 0.94 7.12
C ALA A 131 -1.99 0.58 7.37
N ALA A 132 -1.05 1.34 6.80
CA ALA A 132 0.38 1.14 7.00
C ALA A 132 0.79 1.37 8.47
N GLN A 133 0.22 2.36 9.17
CA GLN A 133 0.51 2.58 10.59
C GLN A 133 -0.07 1.47 11.47
N ALA A 134 -1.28 0.98 11.17
CA ALA A 134 -1.89 -0.15 11.87
C ALA A 134 -1.03 -1.41 11.75
N LEU A 135 -0.59 -1.75 10.53
CA LEU A 135 0.33 -2.88 10.31
C LEU A 135 1.68 -2.71 10.99
N ARG A 136 2.22 -1.48 11.04
CA ARG A 136 3.46 -1.19 11.77
C ARG A 136 3.31 -1.39 13.27
N ALA A 137 2.17 -1.00 13.83
CA ALA A 137 1.87 -1.22 15.25
C ALA A 137 1.81 -2.72 15.56
N GLU A 138 1.03 -3.49 14.79
CA GLU A 138 0.92 -4.95 14.91
C GLU A 138 2.28 -5.67 14.78
N LEU A 139 3.11 -5.26 13.81
CA LEU A 139 4.46 -5.81 13.64
C LEU A 139 5.37 -5.48 14.83
N ASN A 140 5.26 -4.27 15.38
CA ASN A 140 6.04 -3.87 16.55
C ASN A 140 5.62 -4.66 17.80
N ASP A 141 4.32 -4.84 18.00
CA ASP A 141 3.75 -5.59 19.11
C ASP A 141 4.16 -7.07 19.04
N PHE A 142 4.13 -7.66 17.83
CA PHE A 142 4.68 -9.00 17.58
C PHE A 142 6.17 -9.08 17.96
N ARG A 143 7.00 -8.14 17.51
CA ARG A 143 8.44 -8.12 17.81
C ARG A 143 8.71 -8.02 19.31
N MET A 144 7.96 -7.20 20.03
CA MET A 144 8.06 -7.08 21.48
C MET A 144 7.62 -8.36 22.19
N ALA A 145 6.50 -8.95 21.79
CA ALA A 145 6.00 -10.21 22.35
C ALA A 145 6.98 -11.37 22.10
N TRP A 146 7.58 -11.42 20.90
CA TRP A 146 8.61 -12.39 20.56
C TRP A 146 9.87 -12.23 21.42
N ALA A 147 10.33 -10.98 21.61
CA ALA A 147 11.47 -10.68 22.47
C ALA A 147 11.21 -11.10 23.93
N ALA A 148 9.99 -10.84 24.44
CA ALA A 148 9.59 -11.28 25.78
C ALA A 148 9.62 -12.82 25.91
N GLU A 149 9.16 -13.56 24.90
CA GLU A 149 9.20 -15.03 24.92
C GLU A 149 10.62 -15.60 24.78
N GLN A 150 11.51 -14.89 24.10
CA GLN A 150 12.94 -15.23 24.05
C GLN A 150 13.61 -15.06 25.42
N LEU A 151 13.28 -13.97 26.14
CA LEU A 151 13.78 -13.73 27.50
C LEU A 151 13.24 -14.78 28.48
N ARG A 152 11.94 -15.09 28.45
CA ARG A 152 11.35 -16.14 29.29
C ARG A 152 12.01 -17.50 29.08
N ALA A 153 12.36 -17.83 27.84
CA ALA A 153 13.06 -19.08 27.53
C ALA A 153 14.51 -19.08 28.05
N ALA A 154 15.16 -17.92 28.15
CA ALA A 154 16.50 -17.77 28.71
C ALA A 154 16.52 -17.83 30.25
N ASP A 155 15.45 -17.35 30.89
CA ASP A 155 15.29 -17.39 32.36
C ASP A 155 14.82 -18.77 32.87
N GLY A 156 14.28 -19.61 31.99
CA GLY A 156 13.98 -21.02 32.27
C GLY A 156 15.26 -21.87 32.36
N THR A 157 15.18 -23.05 32.98
CA THR A 157 16.23 -24.09 32.93
C THR A 157 16.31 -24.66 31.52
N ALA A 158 16.79 -23.85 30.56
CA ALA A 158 16.88 -24.23 29.17
C ALA A 158 17.81 -25.44 29.03
N PRO A 159 17.40 -26.50 28.31
CA PRO A 159 18.32 -27.54 27.91
C PRO A 159 19.47 -26.92 27.12
N ALA A 160 20.65 -27.57 27.16
CA ALA A 160 21.82 -27.17 26.38
C ALA A 160 21.46 -26.78 24.94
N ALA A 161 22.18 -25.78 24.40
CA ALA A 161 21.99 -25.26 23.05
C ALA A 161 21.82 -26.40 22.03
N GLY A 162 20.63 -26.48 21.41
CA GLY A 162 20.29 -27.51 20.41
C GLY A 162 19.29 -28.58 20.88
N GLY A 163 18.85 -28.57 22.13
CA GLY A 163 17.75 -29.43 22.60
C GLY A 163 16.37 -29.03 22.02
N PRO A 164 15.39 -29.96 22.01
CA PRO A 164 14.02 -29.64 21.61
C PRO A 164 13.45 -28.53 22.50
N LEU A 165 12.69 -27.62 21.88
CA LEU A 165 12.00 -26.57 22.63
C LEU A 165 10.96 -27.19 23.56
N ASP A 166 10.74 -26.53 24.69
CA ASP A 166 9.55 -26.76 25.51
C ASP A 166 8.29 -26.67 24.61
N PRO A 167 7.41 -27.69 24.59
CA PRO A 167 6.21 -27.68 23.77
C PRO A 167 5.32 -26.45 24.04
N ALA A 168 5.23 -25.99 25.29
CA ALA A 168 4.42 -24.82 25.62
C ALA A 168 5.03 -23.52 25.03
N ALA A 169 6.36 -23.41 25.01
CA ALA A 169 7.04 -22.28 24.35
C ALA A 169 6.89 -22.33 22.82
N LEU A 170 6.92 -23.52 22.22
CA LEU A 170 6.68 -23.72 20.79
C LEU A 170 5.27 -23.25 20.40
N GLU A 171 4.24 -23.70 21.13
CA GLU A 171 2.84 -23.32 20.89
C GLU A 171 2.63 -21.80 21.01
N ARG A 172 3.18 -21.16 22.04
CA ARG A 172 3.10 -19.70 22.21
C ARG A 172 3.74 -18.96 21.03
N ARG A 173 4.90 -19.40 20.56
CA ARG A 173 5.60 -18.77 19.42
C ARG A 173 4.83 -18.95 18.11
N LEU A 174 4.27 -20.13 17.87
CA LEU A 174 3.42 -20.39 16.70
C LEU A 174 2.13 -19.56 16.74
N ALA A 175 1.55 -19.34 17.93
CA ALA A 175 0.40 -18.46 18.10
C ALA A 175 0.75 -17.01 17.73
N LEU A 176 1.91 -16.49 18.14
CA LEU A 176 2.37 -15.15 17.76
C LEU A 176 2.57 -15.01 16.25
N LEU A 177 3.15 -16.03 15.60
CA LEU A 177 3.32 -16.03 14.14
C LEU A 177 1.97 -16.01 13.42
N THR A 178 1.04 -16.84 13.88
CA THR A 178 -0.31 -16.94 13.32
C THR A 178 -1.05 -15.61 13.49
N SER A 179 -0.97 -14.98 14.66
CA SER A 179 -1.65 -13.70 14.91
C SER A 179 -1.14 -12.58 14.00
N LEU A 180 0.16 -12.54 13.71
CA LEU A 180 0.73 -11.54 12.80
C LEU A 180 0.25 -11.76 11.35
N VAL A 181 0.30 -13.00 10.85
CA VAL A 181 -0.16 -13.34 9.50
C VAL A 181 -1.66 -13.05 9.34
N GLU A 182 -2.46 -13.37 10.36
CA GLU A 182 -3.88 -13.03 10.37
C GLU A 182 -4.12 -11.52 10.43
N ALA A 183 -3.31 -10.74 11.16
CA ALA A 183 -3.42 -9.28 11.17
C ALA A 183 -3.20 -8.69 9.77
N VAL A 184 -2.19 -9.18 9.04
CA VAL A 184 -1.94 -8.78 7.65
C VAL A 184 -3.14 -9.13 6.76
N ARG A 185 -3.69 -10.34 6.89
CA ARG A 185 -4.88 -10.77 6.12
C ARG A 185 -6.11 -9.94 6.43
N ARG A 186 -6.38 -9.68 7.71
CA ARG A 186 -7.52 -8.85 8.15
C ARG A 186 -7.47 -7.46 7.54
N GLN A 187 -6.28 -6.86 7.43
CA GLN A 187 -6.12 -5.55 6.81
C GLN A 187 -6.55 -5.56 5.32
N VAL A 188 -6.21 -6.60 4.58
CA VAL A 188 -6.61 -6.75 3.16
C VAL A 188 -8.12 -7.02 3.03
N GLU A 189 -8.67 -7.83 3.93
CA GLU A 189 -10.10 -8.14 3.97
C GLU A 189 -10.94 -6.89 4.32
N SER A 190 -10.50 -6.07 5.28
CA SER A 190 -11.18 -4.82 5.63
C SER A 190 -11.23 -3.83 4.47
N GLU A 191 -10.15 -3.72 3.70
CA GLU A 191 -10.13 -2.86 2.51
C GLU A 191 -11.09 -3.34 1.42
N THR A 192 -11.19 -4.66 1.24
CA THR A 192 -12.12 -5.26 0.28
C THR A 192 -13.58 -4.97 0.67
N ALA A 193 -13.89 -5.07 1.97
CA ALA A 193 -15.22 -4.78 2.50
C ALA A 193 -15.58 -3.28 2.37
N GLU A 194 -14.64 -2.39 2.69
CA GLU A 194 -14.82 -0.95 2.51
C GLU A 194 -15.01 -0.60 1.03
N TRP A 195 -14.18 -1.12 0.13
CA TRP A 195 -14.32 -0.89 -1.31
C TRP A 195 -15.68 -1.35 -1.84
N LEU A 196 -16.17 -2.49 -1.38
CA LEU A 196 -17.51 -2.98 -1.73
C LEU A 196 -18.62 -2.04 -1.22
N SER A 197 -18.44 -1.43 -0.04
CA SER A 197 -19.40 -0.48 0.53
C SER A 197 -19.44 0.84 -0.24
N GLU A 198 -18.28 1.37 -0.62
CA GLU A 198 -18.13 2.57 -1.45
C GLU A 198 -18.75 2.35 -2.84
N PHE A 199 -18.49 1.17 -3.42
CA PHE A 199 -19.03 0.80 -4.72
C PHE A 199 -20.56 0.73 -4.70
N ARG A 200 -21.14 0.09 -3.66
CA ARG A 200 -22.60 0.03 -3.48
C ARG A 200 -23.21 1.42 -3.30
N ALA A 201 -22.60 2.28 -2.49
CA ALA A 201 -23.08 3.65 -2.28
C ALA A 201 -23.08 4.46 -3.59
N THR A 202 -22.03 4.32 -4.40
CA THR A 202 -21.92 4.99 -5.70
C THR A 202 -22.97 4.47 -6.68
N ALA A 203 -23.19 3.15 -6.74
CA ALA A 203 -24.21 2.55 -7.58
C ALA A 203 -25.63 3.04 -7.21
N GLN A 204 -25.90 3.20 -5.91
CA GLN A 204 -27.17 3.69 -5.42
C GLN A 204 -27.41 5.17 -5.76
N GLN A 205 -26.40 6.02 -5.58
CA GLN A 205 -26.47 7.43 -6.01
C GLN A 205 -26.76 7.59 -7.51
N LEU A 206 -26.18 6.72 -8.35
CA LEU A 206 -26.45 6.74 -9.80
C LEU A 206 -27.89 6.33 -10.13
N GLN A 207 -28.46 5.38 -9.39
CA GLN A 207 -29.85 4.97 -9.55
C GLN A 207 -30.82 6.08 -9.10
N ASP A 208 -30.54 6.72 -7.97
CA ASP A 208 -31.36 7.82 -7.44
C ASP A 208 -31.35 9.03 -8.40
N ASN A 209 -30.20 9.36 -8.98
CA ASN A 209 -30.07 10.45 -9.96
C ASN A 209 -30.68 10.13 -11.34
N ALA A 210 -30.86 8.84 -11.67
CA ALA A 210 -31.47 8.39 -12.92
C ALA A 210 -33.00 8.21 -12.82
N ALA A 211 -33.56 8.26 -11.61
CA ALA A 211 -35.00 8.16 -11.41
C ALA A 211 -35.69 9.48 -11.85
N PRO A 212 -36.68 9.43 -12.76
CA PRO A 212 -37.42 10.63 -13.15
C PRO A 212 -38.22 11.17 -11.95
N PRO A 213 -38.45 12.50 -11.87
CA PRO A 213 -39.18 13.08 -10.75
C PRO A 213 -40.61 12.49 -10.68
N PRO A 214 -41.07 12.06 -9.49
CA PRO A 214 -42.44 11.58 -9.33
C PRO A 214 -43.40 12.76 -9.46
N GLY A 215 -44.07 12.85 -10.61
CA GLY A 215 -45.17 13.79 -10.83
C GLY A 215 -45.00 14.74 -12.01
N ALA A 216 -45.01 14.21 -13.24
CA ALA A 216 -45.42 14.95 -14.42
C ALA A 216 -46.52 14.14 -15.12
N GLY A 217 -47.68 14.06 -14.46
CA GLY A 217 -48.82 13.28 -14.92
C GLY A 217 -50.07 13.68 -14.17
N ALA A 218 -50.61 14.86 -14.53
CA ALA A 218 -52.02 15.22 -14.42
C ALA A 218 -52.28 16.41 -15.36
#